data_AF-A0A6P0ZTH9-F1
#
_entry.id   AF-A0A6P0ZTH9-F1
#
_cell.length_a   1.000
_cell.length_b   1.000
_cell.length_c   1.000
_cell.angle_alpha   90.00
_cell.angle_beta   90.00
_cell.angle_gamma   90.00
#
_symmetry.space_group_name_H-M   'P 1'
#
loop_
_entity.id
_entity.type
_entity.pdbx_description
1 polymer ?
#
loop_
_entity_poly.entity_id
_entity_poly.type
_entity_poly.pdbx_seq_one_letter_code
_entity_poly.pdbx_strand_id
1 'polypeptide(L)'
;MAKKYQDLSDAQRAKFHAKLEALGIDPNTVPATVTTESGGLRCGHPAASADFPPAQVHEIGSVADLCAMGGCPDEDYQAKRASDAFVDYPPPAASLGMPSLASCGGDVCQLKDRMTVQHHEAVGKALHAAVMGDSSKVSDYEEHINAIHFPMQIATHAAQHLVITKDNPLIINDPNGQPTNLVVATITIEEGGYIEMKTPLNIECQQFTVE
;
A
#
# COMPACT_ATOMS: atom_id res chain seq x y z
N MET A 1 22.31 -18.38 5.49
CA MET A 1 21.26 -19.21 6.11
C MET A 1 20.14 -18.28 6.46
N ALA A 2 19.10 -18.30 5.64
CA ALA A 2 17.90 -17.52 5.83
C ALA A 2 17.31 -17.79 7.22
N LYS A 3 17.11 -16.71 8.00
CA LYS A 3 16.43 -16.83 9.29
C LYS A 3 14.94 -17.07 9.03
N LYS A 4 14.43 -18.12 9.67
CA LYS A 4 13.02 -18.48 9.65
C LYS A 4 12.28 -17.73 10.75
N TYR A 5 10.96 -17.79 10.73
CA TYR A 5 10.10 -17.24 11.78
C TYR A 5 10.52 -17.64 13.21
N GLN A 6 10.97 -18.87 13.40
CA GLN A 6 11.43 -19.39 14.70
C GLN A 6 12.71 -18.72 15.20
N ASP A 7 13.53 -18.18 14.29
CA ASP A 7 14.79 -17.51 14.60
C ASP A 7 14.60 -16.02 14.97
N LEU A 8 13.37 -15.50 14.85
CA LEU A 8 13.03 -14.15 15.30
C LEU A 8 13.12 -14.05 16.82
N SER A 9 13.40 -12.85 17.32
CA SER A 9 13.23 -12.55 18.75
C SER A 9 11.74 -12.52 19.15
N ASP A 10 11.45 -12.67 20.44
CA ASP A 10 10.08 -12.52 20.97
C ASP A 10 9.48 -11.16 20.61
N ALA A 11 10.28 -10.09 20.66
CA ALA A 11 9.85 -8.75 20.29
C ALA A 11 9.46 -8.63 18.80
N GLN A 12 10.21 -9.28 17.90
CA GLN A 12 9.88 -9.31 16.47
C GLN A 12 8.60 -10.12 16.20
N ARG A 13 8.44 -11.28 16.84
CA ARG A 13 7.20 -12.07 16.75
C ARG A 13 6.00 -11.28 17.26
N ALA A 14 6.14 -10.60 18.40
CA ALA A 14 5.09 -9.77 18.97
C ALA A 14 4.69 -8.61 18.04
N LYS A 15 5.66 -7.95 17.38
CA LYS A 15 5.36 -6.91 16.38
C LYS A 15 4.61 -7.46 15.17
N PHE A 16 5.02 -8.61 14.64
CA PHE A 16 4.31 -9.27 13.55
C PHE A 16 2.87 -9.63 13.95
N HIS A 17 2.66 -10.22 15.14
CA HIS A 17 1.33 -10.54 15.65
C HIS A 17 0.47 -9.30 15.86
N ALA A 18 1.00 -8.27 16.50
CA ALA A 18 0.29 -7.02 16.73
C ALA A 18 -0.15 -6.35 15.41
N LYS A 19 0.65 -6.44 14.35
CA LYS A 19 0.25 -5.91 13.03
C LYS A 19 -0.89 -6.73 12.41
N LEU A 20 -0.82 -8.06 12.47
CA LEU A 20 -1.90 -8.92 11.99
C LEU A 20 -3.21 -8.64 12.74
N GLU A 21 -3.14 -8.56 14.08
CA GLU A 21 -4.30 -8.25 14.93
C GLU A 21 -4.88 -6.86 14.63
N ALA A 22 -4.03 -5.85 14.43
CA ALA A 22 -4.47 -4.50 14.04
C ALA A 22 -5.18 -4.47 12.68
N LEU A 23 -4.86 -5.43 11.81
CA LEU A 23 -5.53 -5.64 10.53
C LEU A 23 -6.71 -6.63 10.64
N GLY A 24 -7.03 -7.17 11.81
CA GLY A 24 -8.12 -8.14 11.98
C GLY A 24 -7.81 -9.55 11.48
N ILE A 25 -6.53 -9.85 11.20
CA ILE A 25 -6.05 -11.16 10.74
C ILE A 25 -5.63 -11.99 11.96
N ASP A 26 -6.14 -13.22 12.09
CA ASP A 26 -5.69 -14.16 13.12
C ASP A 26 -4.26 -14.65 12.82
N PRO A 27 -3.27 -14.39 13.71
CA PRO A 27 -1.89 -14.84 13.51
C PRO A 27 -1.74 -16.37 13.39
N ASN A 28 -2.73 -17.15 13.80
CA ASN A 28 -2.70 -18.61 13.72
C ASN A 28 -3.22 -19.15 12.39
N THR A 29 -3.87 -18.32 11.57
CA THR A 29 -4.42 -18.73 10.27
C THR A 29 -3.49 -18.44 9.10
N VAL A 30 -2.42 -17.66 9.31
CA VAL A 30 -1.48 -17.32 8.24
C VAL A 30 -0.58 -18.52 7.89
N PRO A 31 -0.29 -18.79 6.60
CA PRO A 31 0.60 -19.87 6.21
C PRO A 31 1.98 -19.76 6.85
N ALA A 32 2.54 -20.90 7.27
CA ALA A 32 3.88 -20.96 7.84
C ALA A 32 4.96 -20.62 6.80
N THR A 33 4.83 -21.13 5.58
CA THR A 33 5.74 -20.84 4.47
C THR A 33 4.95 -20.69 3.19
N VAL A 34 5.29 -19.66 2.42
CA VAL A 34 4.85 -19.43 1.04
C VAL A 34 6.08 -19.32 0.17
N THR A 35 6.09 -20.02 -0.96
CA THR A 35 7.22 -20.06 -1.89
C THR A 35 6.72 -19.72 -3.28
N THR A 36 7.43 -18.86 -4.00
CA THR A 36 7.15 -18.61 -5.42
C THR A 36 7.47 -19.86 -6.24
N GLU A 37 6.62 -20.23 -7.18
CA GLU A 37 6.83 -21.38 -8.07
C GLU A 37 6.98 -20.93 -9.53
N SER A 38 7.08 -21.89 -10.46
CA SER A 38 7.20 -21.63 -11.89
C SER A 38 6.07 -20.69 -12.38
N GLY A 39 6.46 -19.53 -12.91
CA GLY A 39 5.53 -18.48 -13.34
C GLY A 39 5.29 -17.38 -12.30
N GLY A 40 5.92 -17.47 -11.13
CA GLY A 40 5.84 -16.50 -10.03
C GLY A 40 4.64 -16.71 -9.12
N LEU A 41 4.46 -15.80 -8.17
CA LEU A 41 3.33 -15.77 -7.24
C LEU A 41 2.66 -14.40 -7.31
N ARG A 42 1.39 -14.35 -7.72
CA ARG A 42 0.65 -13.08 -7.83
C ARG A 42 -0.05 -12.71 -6.52
N CYS A 43 0.14 -11.46 -6.12
CA CYS A 43 -0.63 -10.79 -5.06
C CYS A 43 -1.37 -9.58 -5.65
N GLY A 44 -2.59 -9.37 -5.19
CA GLY A 44 -3.49 -8.28 -5.59
C GLY A 44 -4.86 -8.45 -4.94
N HIS A 45 -5.86 -7.68 -5.35
CA HIS A 45 -7.24 -7.86 -4.90
C HIS A 45 -7.80 -9.24 -5.31
N PRO A 46 -8.56 -9.98 -4.49
CA PRO A 46 -9.01 -11.34 -4.83
C PRO A 46 -10.01 -11.41 -5.99
N ALA A 47 -10.70 -10.31 -6.30
CA ALA A 47 -11.46 -10.18 -7.56
C ALA A 47 -10.56 -10.11 -8.81
N ALA A 48 -9.25 -10.01 -8.61
CA ALA A 48 -8.21 -9.90 -9.61
C ALA A 48 -7.06 -10.90 -9.35
N SER A 49 -7.09 -12.05 -10.04
CA SER A 49 -5.93 -12.94 -10.29
C SER A 49 -4.84 -13.01 -9.19
N ALA A 50 -5.21 -13.31 -7.94
CA ALA A 50 -4.26 -13.53 -6.86
C ALA A 50 -4.02 -15.04 -6.68
N ASP A 51 -2.80 -15.50 -6.95
CA ASP A 51 -2.40 -16.90 -6.75
C ASP A 51 -2.13 -17.16 -5.24
N PHE A 52 -1.67 -16.13 -4.53
CA PHE A 52 -1.64 -16.09 -3.08
C PHE A 52 -2.97 -15.49 -2.58
N PRO A 53 -3.86 -16.24 -1.90
CA PRO A 53 -5.10 -15.67 -1.40
C PRO A 53 -4.83 -14.60 -0.33
N PRO A 54 -5.50 -13.42 -0.40
CA PRO A 54 -5.43 -12.44 0.67
C PRO A 54 -5.93 -13.03 1.98
N ALA A 55 -5.23 -12.71 3.06
CA ALA A 55 -5.68 -13.01 4.41
C ALA A 55 -6.91 -12.15 4.79
N GLN A 56 -6.97 -10.93 4.27
CA GLN A 56 -8.10 -10.01 4.45
C GLN A 56 -8.21 -8.99 3.32
N VAL A 57 -9.42 -8.52 3.06
CA VAL A 57 -9.70 -7.34 2.23
C VAL A 57 -10.28 -6.25 3.12
N HIS A 58 -9.70 -5.06 3.05
CA HIS A 58 -10.08 -3.91 3.86
C HIS A 58 -10.83 -2.88 3.03
N GLU A 59 -11.98 -2.43 3.53
CA GLU A 59 -12.66 -1.24 3.03
C GLU A 59 -12.00 -0.01 3.64
N ILE A 60 -11.51 0.88 2.77
CA ILE A 60 -10.87 2.13 3.16
C ILE A 60 -11.80 3.27 2.74
N GLY A 61 -12.26 4.06 3.71
CA GLY A 61 -13.26 5.11 3.48
C GLY A 61 -12.66 6.45 3.06
N SER A 62 -11.39 6.69 3.37
CA SER A 62 -10.74 7.98 3.15
C SER A 62 -9.22 7.86 3.00
N VAL A 63 -8.60 8.93 2.50
CA VAL A 63 -7.13 9.06 2.47
C VAL A 63 -6.51 9.00 3.86
N ALA A 64 -7.20 9.52 4.89
CA ALA A 64 -6.73 9.44 6.27
C ALA A 64 -6.66 7.99 6.76
N ASP A 65 -7.67 7.17 6.44
CA ASP A 65 -7.67 5.74 6.76
C ASP A 65 -6.55 5.00 6.01
N LEU A 66 -6.29 5.38 4.76
CA LEU A 66 -5.19 4.83 3.97
C LEU A 66 -3.83 5.13 4.60
N CYS A 67 -3.59 6.39 4.98
CA CYS A 67 -2.35 6.81 5.64
C CYS A 67 -2.19 6.12 7.00
N ALA A 68 -3.27 5.95 7.76
CA ALA A 68 -3.23 5.20 9.03
C ALA A 68 -2.88 3.72 8.85
N MET A 69 -3.23 3.11 7.70
CA MET A 69 -2.97 1.71 7.43
C MET A 69 -1.49 1.42 7.09
N GLY A 70 -0.86 2.29 6.28
CA GLY A 70 0.49 2.03 5.76
C GLY A 70 1.26 3.26 5.27
N GLY A 71 0.77 4.48 5.55
CA GLY A 71 1.52 5.72 5.29
C GLY A 71 2.60 5.96 6.36
N CYS A 72 3.56 6.83 6.04
CA CYS A 72 4.52 7.32 7.02
C CYS A 72 3.90 8.43 7.88
N PRO A 73 4.11 8.47 9.21
CA PRO A 73 3.61 9.54 10.05
C PRO A 73 4.19 10.91 9.66
N ASP A 74 3.35 11.93 9.57
CA ASP A 74 3.77 13.30 9.24
C ASP A 74 4.84 13.84 10.19
N GLU A 75 4.80 13.44 11.47
CA GLU A 75 5.79 13.85 12.46
C GLU A 75 7.21 13.42 12.10
N ASP A 76 7.37 12.33 11.34
CA ASP A 76 8.69 11.87 10.89
C ASP A 76 9.26 12.81 9.83
N TYR A 77 8.45 13.35 8.93
CA TYR A 77 8.88 14.35 7.95
C TYR A 77 9.14 15.71 8.60
N GLN A 78 8.22 16.16 9.46
CA GLN A 78 8.33 17.44 10.16
C GLN A 78 9.54 17.48 11.11
N ALA A 79 9.85 16.36 11.76
CA ALA A 79 11.04 16.21 12.60
C ALA A 79 12.31 15.84 11.82
N LYS A 80 12.25 15.76 10.47
CA LYS A 80 13.37 15.38 9.59
C LYS A 80 13.98 14.01 9.88
N ARG A 81 13.17 13.08 10.40
CA ARG A 81 13.50 11.65 10.53
C ARG A 81 13.26 10.90 9.22
N ALA A 82 12.34 11.38 8.40
CA ALA A 82 12.12 10.96 7.03
C ALA A 82 12.38 12.11 6.05
N SER A 83 12.60 11.77 4.78
CA SER A 83 12.73 12.72 3.68
C SER A 83 11.66 12.40 2.65
N ASP A 84 10.96 13.43 2.19
CA ASP A 84 9.99 13.37 1.11
C ASP A 84 10.52 14.03 -0.18
N ALA A 85 11.83 14.21 -0.30
CA ALA A 85 12.44 14.90 -1.44
C ALA A 85 12.24 14.17 -2.79
N PHE A 86 11.83 12.90 -2.76
CA PHE A 86 11.48 12.10 -3.94
C PHE A 86 9.99 12.20 -4.32
N VAL A 87 9.17 12.86 -3.49
CA VAL A 87 7.74 13.03 -3.72
C VAL A 87 7.52 14.28 -4.59
N ASP A 88 6.83 14.09 -5.71
CA ASP A 88 6.42 15.19 -6.59
C ASP A 88 5.09 15.79 -6.11
N TYR A 89 5.17 16.92 -5.42
CA TYR A 89 4.01 17.64 -4.91
C TYR A 89 3.30 18.43 -6.00
N PRO A 90 1.96 18.38 -6.09
CA PRO A 90 1.23 19.25 -7.00
C PRO A 90 1.28 20.71 -6.53
N PRO A 91 0.98 21.67 -7.42
CA PRO A 91 0.68 23.04 -7.01
C PRO A 91 -0.47 23.09 -5.98
N PRO A 92 -0.67 24.15 -5.20
CA PRO A 92 -1.82 24.26 -4.30
C PRO A 92 -3.15 24.14 -5.05
N ALA A 93 -4.15 23.46 -4.48
CA ALA A 93 -5.43 23.21 -5.12
C ALA A 93 -6.11 24.51 -5.59
N ALA A 94 -6.02 25.56 -4.75
CA ALA A 94 -6.57 26.87 -5.04
C ALA A 94 -5.98 27.54 -6.30
N SER A 95 -4.75 27.19 -6.68
CA SER A 95 -4.09 27.75 -7.88
C SER A 95 -4.60 27.14 -9.19
N LEU A 96 -5.28 25.99 -9.12
CA LEU A 96 -5.73 25.23 -10.29
C LEU A 96 -7.19 25.54 -10.69
N GLY A 97 -7.92 26.29 -9.87
CA GLY A 97 -9.32 26.62 -10.15
C GLY A 97 -10.21 25.38 -10.30
N MET A 98 -9.96 24.33 -9.50
CA MET A 98 -10.74 23.09 -9.56
C MET A 98 -12.19 23.32 -9.10
N PRO A 99 -13.18 22.69 -9.75
CA PRO A 99 -14.54 22.66 -9.22
C PRO A 99 -14.55 21.96 -7.85
N SER A 100 -15.37 22.45 -6.92
CA SER A 100 -15.62 21.73 -5.66
C SER A 100 -16.78 20.76 -5.84
N LEU A 101 -16.85 19.73 -4.99
CA LEU A 101 -17.97 18.78 -5.02
C LEU A 101 -19.31 19.51 -4.78
N ALA A 102 -19.32 20.50 -3.89
CA ALA A 102 -20.48 21.36 -3.64
C ALA A 102 -20.92 22.13 -4.89
N SER A 103 -19.99 22.66 -5.69
CA SER A 103 -20.31 23.36 -6.96
C SER A 103 -20.90 22.43 -8.04
N CYS A 104 -20.73 21.12 -7.85
CA CYS A 104 -21.29 20.06 -8.67
C CYS A 104 -22.52 19.41 -8.04
N GLY A 105 -23.12 20.02 -7.01
CA GLY A 105 -24.34 19.52 -6.37
C GLY A 105 -24.16 18.21 -5.60
N GLY A 106 -22.93 17.87 -5.18
CA GLY A 106 -22.63 16.60 -4.50
C GLY A 106 -22.39 15.41 -5.43
N ASP A 107 -22.37 15.63 -6.75
CA ASP A 107 -22.23 14.57 -7.76
C ASP A 107 -20.76 14.41 -8.20
N VAL A 108 -20.16 13.27 -7.85
CA VAL A 108 -18.78 12.91 -8.18
C VAL A 108 -18.59 12.78 -9.70
N CYS A 109 -19.58 12.29 -10.44
CA CYS A 109 -19.48 12.17 -11.89
C CYS A 109 -19.37 13.58 -12.51
N GLN A 110 -20.21 14.52 -12.08
CA GLN A 110 -20.14 15.90 -12.54
C GLN A 110 -18.83 16.59 -12.12
N LEU A 111 -18.30 16.29 -10.93
CA LEU A 111 -16.99 16.76 -10.51
C LEU A 111 -15.91 16.31 -11.51
N LYS A 112 -15.86 15.01 -11.81
CA LYS A 112 -14.87 14.43 -12.73
C LYS A 112 -15.00 14.97 -14.16
N ASP A 113 -16.22 15.15 -14.65
CA ASP A 113 -16.49 15.67 -16.01
C ASP A 113 -16.08 17.14 -16.18
N ARG A 114 -16.11 17.92 -15.09
CA ARG A 114 -15.70 19.33 -15.09
C ARG A 114 -14.21 19.51 -14.82
N MET A 115 -13.52 18.47 -14.38
CA MET A 115 -12.09 18.49 -14.15
C MET A 115 -11.31 18.28 -15.45
N THR A 116 -10.26 19.07 -15.61
CA THR A 116 -9.29 18.91 -16.69
C THR A 116 -8.34 17.75 -16.40
N VAL A 117 -7.59 17.29 -17.42
CA VAL A 117 -6.52 16.30 -17.22
C VAL A 117 -5.51 16.77 -16.16
N GLN A 118 -5.14 18.05 -16.18
CA GLN A 118 -4.24 18.64 -15.17
C GLN A 118 -4.81 18.54 -13.75
N HIS A 119 -6.13 18.66 -13.58
CA HIS A 119 -6.78 18.50 -12.28
C HIS A 119 -6.69 17.06 -11.80
N HIS A 120 -6.99 16.09 -12.67
CA HIS A 120 -6.87 14.66 -12.33
C HIS A 120 -5.43 14.27 -11.99
N GLU A 121 -4.45 14.77 -12.74
CA GLU A 121 -3.03 14.57 -12.45
C GLU A 121 -2.63 15.18 -11.10
N ALA A 122 -3.10 16.39 -10.78
CA ALA A 122 -2.81 17.03 -9.51
C ALA A 122 -3.41 16.27 -8.31
N VAL A 123 -4.66 15.81 -8.43
CA VAL A 123 -5.30 14.97 -7.39
C VAL A 123 -4.55 13.64 -7.22
N GLY A 124 -4.14 13.00 -8.32
CA GLY A 124 -3.34 11.77 -8.27
C GLY A 124 -1.99 11.97 -7.58
N LYS A 125 -1.28 13.08 -7.89
CA LYS A 125 -0.05 13.46 -7.20
C LYS A 125 -0.28 13.76 -5.72
N ALA A 126 -1.38 14.44 -5.40
CA ALA A 126 -1.75 14.74 -4.02
C ALA A 126 -2.03 13.46 -3.21
N LEU A 127 -2.78 12.50 -3.77
CA LEU A 127 -2.99 11.20 -3.13
C LEU A 127 -1.66 10.45 -2.90
N HIS A 128 -0.81 10.39 -3.92
CA HIS A 128 0.51 9.76 -3.78
C HIS A 128 1.35 10.46 -2.70
N ALA A 129 1.35 11.80 -2.67
CA ALA A 129 2.08 12.59 -1.69
C ALA A 129 1.52 12.43 -0.27
N ALA A 130 0.20 12.30 -0.10
CA ALA A 130 -0.43 12.06 1.19
C ALA A 130 0.01 10.73 1.81
N VAL A 131 0.27 9.70 0.99
CA VAL A 131 0.69 8.37 1.45
C VAL A 131 2.22 8.26 1.63
N MET A 132 2.98 8.83 0.69
CA MET A 132 4.45 8.65 0.60
C MET A 132 5.28 9.83 1.14
N GLY A 133 4.63 10.93 1.52
CA GLY A 133 5.24 12.18 1.95
C GLY A 133 4.55 12.79 3.17
N ASP A 134 4.79 14.09 3.38
CA ASP A 134 4.16 14.89 4.43
C ASP A 134 2.75 15.30 3.98
N SER A 135 1.74 14.62 4.51
CA SER A 135 0.35 14.76 4.09
C SER A 135 -0.20 16.16 4.35
N SER A 136 0.36 16.87 5.32
CA SER A 136 0.00 18.26 5.63
C SER A 136 0.25 19.24 4.47
N LYS A 137 1.14 18.89 3.51
CA LYS A 137 1.43 19.72 2.33
C LYS A 137 0.36 19.63 1.24
N VAL A 138 -0.55 18.67 1.34
CA VAL A 138 -1.61 18.40 0.35
C VAL A 138 -3.00 18.30 0.98
N SER A 139 -3.17 18.78 2.21
CA SER A 139 -4.46 18.72 2.92
C SER A 139 -5.59 19.46 2.21
N ASP A 140 -5.27 20.46 1.37
CA ASP A 140 -6.24 21.19 0.56
C ASP A 140 -6.84 20.37 -0.59
N TYR A 141 -6.28 19.19 -0.89
CA TYR A 141 -6.80 18.23 -1.88
C TYR A 141 -7.75 17.17 -1.28
N GLU A 142 -7.95 17.14 0.04
CA GLU A 142 -8.64 16.04 0.72
C GLU A 142 -10.07 15.78 0.19
N GLU A 143 -10.85 16.84 -0.08
CA GLU A 143 -12.19 16.70 -0.69
C GLU A 143 -12.13 15.96 -2.03
N HIS A 144 -11.24 16.38 -2.93
CA HIS A 144 -11.10 15.80 -4.26
C HIS A 144 -10.57 14.37 -4.21
N ILE A 145 -9.58 14.11 -3.35
CA ILE A 145 -9.02 12.77 -3.15
C ILE A 145 -10.12 11.82 -2.69
N ASN A 146 -10.81 12.16 -1.60
CA ASN A 146 -11.87 11.33 -1.02
C ASN A 146 -13.04 11.13 -1.98
N ALA A 147 -13.44 12.16 -2.74
CA ALA A 147 -14.53 12.06 -3.70
C ALA A 147 -14.19 11.15 -4.90
N ILE A 148 -12.94 11.16 -5.37
CA ILE A 148 -12.55 10.51 -6.63
C ILE A 148 -12.03 9.09 -6.42
N HIS A 149 -11.31 8.85 -5.32
CA HIS A 149 -10.57 7.61 -5.10
C HIS A 149 -11.18 6.71 -4.03
N PHE A 150 -12.12 7.20 -3.21
CA PHE A 150 -12.69 6.46 -2.09
C PHE A 150 -14.22 6.29 -2.22
N PRO A 151 -14.80 5.22 -1.64
CA PRO A 151 -14.12 4.14 -0.92
C PRO A 151 -13.30 3.25 -1.86
N MET A 152 -12.27 2.59 -1.30
CA MET A 152 -11.43 1.64 -2.03
C MET A 152 -11.21 0.37 -1.21
N GLN A 153 -10.76 -0.70 -1.89
CA GLN A 153 -10.44 -1.97 -1.26
C GLN A 153 -8.93 -2.19 -1.28
N ILE A 154 -8.38 -2.73 -0.19
CA ILE A 154 -6.98 -3.13 -0.10
C ILE A 154 -6.91 -4.59 0.32
N ALA A 155 -6.22 -5.40 -0.49
CA ALA A 155 -5.92 -6.77 -0.13
C ALA A 155 -4.64 -6.84 0.71
N THR A 156 -4.74 -7.48 1.88
CA THR A 156 -3.61 -7.83 2.72
C THR A 156 -3.28 -9.32 2.56
N HIS A 157 -2.05 -9.59 2.13
CA HIS A 157 -1.45 -10.92 2.05
C HIS A 157 -0.55 -11.14 3.26
N ALA A 158 -0.60 -12.33 3.87
CA ALA A 158 0.16 -12.58 5.09
C ALA A 158 0.71 -14.00 5.19
N ALA A 159 1.94 -14.13 5.67
CA ALA A 159 2.62 -15.42 5.92
C ALA A 159 3.71 -15.28 6.99
N GLN A 160 4.11 -16.37 7.64
CA GLN A 160 5.26 -16.33 8.57
C GLN A 160 6.60 -16.25 7.81
N HIS A 161 6.70 -16.93 6.67
CA HIS A 161 7.89 -16.94 5.83
C HIS A 161 7.53 -16.89 4.35
N LEU A 162 8.08 -15.94 3.61
CA LEU A 162 7.97 -15.84 2.16
C LEU A 162 9.33 -16.07 1.51
N VAL A 163 9.40 -17.05 0.61
CA VAL A 163 10.59 -17.38 -0.18
C VAL A 163 10.34 -17.03 -1.64
N ILE A 164 11.11 -16.10 -2.15
CA ILE A 164 11.13 -15.70 -3.56
C ILE A 164 12.31 -16.43 -4.20
N THR A 165 12.00 -17.49 -4.92
CA THR A 165 12.99 -18.38 -5.53
C THR A 165 13.55 -17.80 -6.82
N LYS A 166 14.69 -18.33 -7.24
CA LYS A 166 15.34 -17.96 -8.50
C LYS A 166 14.38 -18.00 -9.70
N ASP A 167 14.39 -16.92 -10.50
CA ASP A 167 13.62 -16.76 -11.74
C ASP A 167 12.08 -16.84 -11.59
N ASN A 168 11.56 -16.89 -10.36
CA ASN A 168 10.13 -16.97 -10.05
C ASN A 168 9.72 -15.77 -9.18
N PRO A 169 9.22 -14.69 -9.77
CA PRO A 169 9.01 -13.45 -9.03
C PRO A 169 7.79 -13.49 -8.12
N LEU A 170 7.81 -12.67 -7.07
CA LEU A 170 6.58 -12.18 -6.45
C LEU A 170 6.04 -11.05 -7.31
N ILE A 171 4.83 -11.21 -7.85
CA ILE A 171 4.22 -10.25 -8.77
C ILE A 171 3.12 -9.50 -8.02
N ILE A 172 3.31 -8.20 -7.80
CA ILE A 172 2.31 -7.33 -7.21
C ILE A 172 1.59 -6.62 -8.35
N ASN A 173 0.32 -6.98 -8.55
CA ASN A 173 -0.46 -6.45 -9.65
C ASN A 173 -1.94 -6.41 -9.29
N ASP A 174 -2.45 -5.22 -9.06
CA ASP A 174 -3.87 -4.94 -9.04
C ASP A 174 -4.32 -4.29 -10.37
N PRO A 175 -5.21 -4.91 -11.16
CA PRO A 175 -5.70 -4.33 -12.41
C PRO A 175 -6.38 -2.97 -12.25
N ASN A 176 -6.90 -2.65 -11.07
CA ASN A 176 -7.52 -1.37 -10.77
C ASN A 176 -6.52 -0.34 -10.24
N GLY A 177 -5.22 -0.69 -10.17
CA GLY A 177 -4.16 0.19 -9.68
C GLY A 177 -4.16 0.37 -8.16
N GLN A 178 -4.97 -0.39 -7.43
CA GLN A 178 -5.08 -0.28 -5.97
C GLN A 178 -3.81 -0.83 -5.28
N PRO A 179 -3.40 -0.24 -4.13
CA PRO A 179 -2.28 -0.71 -3.35
C PRO A 179 -2.56 -2.11 -2.79
N THR A 180 -1.50 -2.91 -2.69
CA THR A 180 -1.50 -4.21 -2.01
C THR A 180 -0.70 -4.11 -0.73
N ASN A 181 -1.16 -4.78 0.33
CA ASN A 181 -0.43 -4.87 1.59
C ASN A 181 0.14 -6.28 1.77
N LEU A 182 1.40 -6.39 2.19
CA LEU A 182 2.09 -7.66 2.42
C LEU A 182 2.68 -7.65 3.83
N VAL A 183 2.12 -8.47 4.72
CA VAL A 183 2.55 -8.58 6.11
C VAL A 183 3.18 -9.95 6.33
N VAL A 184 4.50 -10.01 6.33
CA VAL A 184 5.25 -11.26 6.37
C VAL A 184 6.32 -11.22 7.43
N ALA A 185 6.39 -12.22 8.31
CA ALA A 185 7.35 -12.12 9.41
C ALA A 185 8.80 -12.14 8.90
N THR A 186 9.08 -12.96 7.88
CA THR A 186 10.39 -13.05 7.23
C THR A 186 10.26 -13.17 5.71
N ILE A 187 11.11 -12.44 4.97
CA ILE A 187 11.26 -12.55 3.50
C ILE A 187 12.66 -13.05 3.19
N THR A 188 12.77 -14.01 2.28
CA THR A 188 14.03 -14.44 1.67
C THR A 188 13.91 -14.35 0.15
N ILE A 189 14.83 -13.63 -0.47
CA ILE A 189 15.00 -13.60 -1.93
C ILE A 189 16.25 -14.41 -2.25
N GLU A 190 16.09 -15.52 -2.96
CA GLU A 190 17.20 -16.32 -3.48
C GLU A 190 17.88 -15.61 -4.66
N GLU A 191 19.12 -15.97 -4.96
CA GLU A 191 19.89 -15.43 -6.07
C GLU A 191 19.12 -15.53 -7.40
N GLY A 192 18.78 -14.38 -7.99
CA GLY A 192 17.98 -14.27 -9.22
C GLY A 192 16.46 -14.18 -8.99
N GLY A 193 15.99 -14.25 -7.75
CA GLY A 193 14.63 -13.91 -7.36
C GLY A 193 14.42 -12.38 -7.33
N TYR A 194 13.18 -11.94 -7.56
CA TYR A 194 12.84 -10.52 -7.52
C TYR A 194 11.35 -10.28 -7.22
N ILE A 195 11.02 -9.05 -6.83
CA ILE A 195 9.63 -8.58 -6.68
C ILE A 195 9.32 -7.70 -7.89
N GLU A 196 8.32 -8.08 -8.68
CA GLU A 196 7.81 -7.28 -9.79
C GLU A 196 6.62 -6.43 -9.29
N MET A 197 6.85 -5.13 -9.11
CA MET A 197 5.84 -4.20 -8.61
C MET A 197 5.19 -3.44 -9.78
N LYS A 198 3.94 -3.75 -10.11
CA LYS A 198 3.14 -3.05 -11.13
C LYS A 198 2.18 -2.02 -10.52
N THR A 199 1.83 -2.24 -9.25
CA THR A 199 0.97 -1.39 -8.44
C THR A 199 1.62 -1.11 -7.09
N PRO A 200 1.20 -0.05 -6.38
CA PRO A 200 1.80 0.28 -5.09
C PRO A 200 1.74 -0.88 -4.10
N LEU A 201 2.80 -1.03 -3.30
CA LEU A 201 2.97 -2.11 -2.35
C LEU A 201 3.44 -1.55 -1.01
N ASN A 202 2.75 -1.91 0.06
CA ASN A 202 3.29 -1.80 1.41
C ASN A 202 3.82 -3.17 1.85
N ILE A 203 5.09 -3.25 2.24
CA ILE A 203 5.68 -4.45 2.83
C ILE A 203 6.00 -4.19 4.30
N GLU A 204 5.40 -4.98 5.17
CA GLU A 204 5.81 -5.06 6.57
C GLU A 204 6.46 -6.40 6.85
N CYS A 205 7.74 -6.35 7.23
CA CYS A 205 8.48 -7.53 7.63
C CYS A 205 9.42 -7.29 8.80
N GLN A 206 9.69 -8.33 9.57
CA GLN A 206 10.63 -8.26 10.70
C GLN A 206 12.06 -8.53 10.26
N GLN A 207 12.22 -9.24 9.15
CA GLN A 207 13.51 -9.49 8.53
C GLN A 207 13.36 -9.72 7.03
N PHE A 208 14.22 -9.04 6.27
CA PHE A 208 14.36 -9.17 4.83
C PHE A 208 15.78 -9.65 4.52
N THR A 209 15.92 -10.79 3.85
CA THR A 209 17.22 -11.37 3.50
C THR A 209 17.31 -11.57 1.98
N VAL A 210 18.45 -11.22 1.40
CA VAL A 210 18.81 -11.53 0.01
C VAL A 210 20.00 -12.48 0.08
N GLU A 211 19.86 -13.68 -0.48
CA GLU A 211 20.89 -14.73 -0.51
C GLU A 211 21.44 -14.96 -1.92
#